data_AF-Q1DBE8-F1
#
_entry.id   AF-Q1DBE8-F1
#
_cell.length_a   1.000
_cell.length_b   1.000
_cell.length_c   1.000
_cell.angle_alpha   90.00
_cell.angle_beta   90.00
_cell.angle_gamma   90.00
#
_symmetry.space_group_name_H-M   'P 1'
#
loop_
_entity.id
_entity.type
_entity.pdbx_description
1 polymer ?
#
loop_
_entity_poly.entity_id
_entity_poly.type
_entity_poly.pdbx_seq_one_letter_code
_entity_poly.pdbx_strand_id
1 'polypeptide(L)'
;MLPAPHTLRRWLLAVASLLTLLGAGVEVAYYALDARGLEPFVAFLSLSYERNLPTWYASALLLSCALVLACIGHMAGQGREQGWRHWRALAGAFAYISLDESVGLHEHLGGQLSLGGVLFFTWVVPGAVLVLLGGLAFLPFLAGLRPRRRRQFILAGVLYVGGALVMELPLGWWAEQHGNDNLVYALIDHVEEALELIGASLFLAALAEELGERVVLTVRKEEPHGPGPAAPR
;
A
#
# COMPACT_ATOMS: atom_id res chain seq x y z
N MET A 1 -16.07 13.69 -12.86
CA MET A 1 -15.17 14.59 -12.11
C MET A 1 -14.50 13.76 -11.04
N LEU A 2 -13.16 13.62 -11.05
CA LEU A 2 -12.46 12.97 -9.93
C LEU A 2 -12.67 13.83 -8.68
N PRO A 3 -12.96 13.24 -7.51
CA PRO A 3 -13.08 14.01 -6.27
C PRO A 3 -11.78 14.77 -6.00
N ALA A 4 -11.89 15.93 -5.34
CA ALA A 4 -10.71 16.70 -4.99
C ALA A 4 -9.73 15.81 -4.18
N PRO A 5 -8.40 15.89 -4.40
CA PRO A 5 -7.48 14.92 -3.83
C PRO A 5 -7.49 14.83 -2.30
N HIS A 6 -7.78 15.94 -1.63
CA HIS A 6 -7.95 15.98 -0.18
C HIS A 6 -9.20 15.23 0.29
N THR A 7 -10.27 15.20 -0.50
CA THR A 7 -11.49 14.44 -0.23
C THR A 7 -11.23 12.96 -0.41
N LEU A 8 -10.54 12.54 -1.48
CA LEU A 8 -10.14 11.16 -1.68
C LEU A 8 -9.29 10.65 -0.51
N ARG A 9 -8.26 11.41 -0.11
CA ARG A 9 -7.41 11.05 1.03
C ARG A 9 -8.22 10.86 2.31
N ARG A 10 -9.11 11.81 2.63
CA ARG A 10 -9.96 11.72 3.84
C ARG A 10 -10.86 10.50 3.80
N TRP A 11 -11.43 10.21 2.63
CA TRP A 11 -12.31 9.06 2.46
C TRP A 11 -11.57 7.74 2.63
N LEU A 12 -10.41 7.57 1.97
CA LEU A 12 -9.57 6.38 2.12
C LEU A 12 -9.16 6.15 3.58
N LEU A 13 -8.67 7.19 4.25
CA LEU A 13 -8.29 7.09 5.67
C LEU A 13 -9.49 6.83 6.58
N ALA A 14 -10.66 7.38 6.30
CA ALA A 14 -11.87 7.09 7.06
C ALA A 14 -12.29 5.61 6.90
N VAL A 15 -12.21 5.05 5.69
CA VAL A 15 -12.51 3.63 5.46
C VAL A 15 -11.49 2.73 6.17
N ALA A 16 -10.19 3.00 6.01
CA ALA A 16 -9.14 2.27 6.72
C ALA A 16 -9.30 2.36 8.25
N SER A 17 -9.64 3.55 8.77
CA SER A 17 -9.90 3.74 10.21
C SER A 17 -11.15 2.97 10.67
N LEU A 18 -12.19 2.89 9.85
CA LEU A 18 -13.38 2.11 10.18
C LEU A 18 -13.08 0.62 10.23
N LEU A 19 -12.37 0.08 9.22
CA LEU A 19 -12.01 -1.34 9.18
C LEU A 19 -11.11 -1.72 10.35
N THR A 20 -10.08 -0.92 10.64
CA THR A 20 -9.20 -1.14 11.80
C THR A 20 -9.98 -1.11 13.13
N LEU A 21 -10.81 -0.08 13.36
CA LEU A 21 -11.60 -0.02 14.59
C LEU A 21 -12.58 -1.18 14.75
N LEU A 22 -13.22 -1.61 13.65
CA LEU A 22 -14.12 -2.78 13.68
C LEU A 22 -13.35 -4.08 13.94
N GLY A 23 -12.22 -4.28 13.26
CA GLY A 23 -11.37 -5.46 13.41
C GLY A 23 -10.81 -5.60 14.82
N ALA A 24 -10.20 -4.55 15.37
CA ALA A 24 -9.73 -4.55 16.76
C ALA A 24 -10.88 -4.75 17.74
N GLY A 25 -12.05 -4.14 17.49
CA GLY A 25 -13.23 -4.31 18.32
C GLY A 25 -13.71 -5.76 18.40
N VAL A 26 -13.79 -6.46 17.26
CA VAL A 26 -14.24 -7.86 17.26
C VAL A 26 -13.23 -8.81 17.90
N GLU A 27 -11.93 -8.60 17.69
CA GLU A 27 -10.89 -9.43 18.29
C GLU A 27 -10.79 -9.22 19.80
N VAL A 28 -10.85 -7.98 20.28
CA VAL A 28 -10.87 -7.69 21.72
C VAL A 28 -12.12 -8.30 22.36
N ALA A 29 -13.29 -8.16 21.74
CA ALA A 29 -14.50 -8.78 22.25
C ALA A 29 -14.39 -10.32 22.29
N TYR A 30 -13.83 -10.92 21.25
CA TYR A 30 -13.66 -12.37 21.16
C TYR A 30 -12.69 -12.91 22.22
N TYR A 31 -11.47 -12.38 22.30
CA TYR A 31 -10.43 -12.92 23.18
C TYR A 31 -10.49 -12.38 24.62
N ALA A 32 -10.78 -11.10 24.83
CA ALA A 32 -10.73 -10.47 26.16
C ALA A 32 -12.05 -10.57 26.92
N LEU A 33 -13.19 -10.56 26.21
CA LEU A 33 -14.53 -10.63 26.81
C LEU A 33 -15.17 -12.02 26.70
N ASP A 34 -14.43 -13.01 26.17
CA ASP A 34 -14.88 -14.39 25.93
C ASP A 34 -16.19 -14.46 25.11
N ALA A 35 -16.40 -13.49 24.21
CA ALA A 35 -17.59 -13.40 23.37
C ALA A 35 -17.52 -14.37 22.18
N ARG A 36 -17.43 -15.68 22.47
CA ARG A 36 -17.21 -16.76 21.47
C ARG A 36 -18.21 -16.77 20.33
N GLY A 37 -19.44 -16.28 20.55
CA GLY A 37 -20.46 -16.14 19.51
C GLY A 37 -20.10 -15.15 18.38
N LEU A 38 -19.02 -14.38 18.53
CA LEU A 38 -18.53 -13.44 17.50
C LEU A 38 -17.56 -14.05 16.50
N GLU A 39 -17.26 -15.35 16.57
CA GLU A 39 -16.35 -16.03 15.65
C GLU A 39 -16.62 -15.73 14.15
N PRO A 40 -17.88 -15.71 13.64
CA PRO A 40 -18.14 -15.34 12.25
C PRO A 40 -17.77 -13.89 11.93
N PHE A 41 -17.89 -12.98 12.90
CA PHE A 41 -17.51 -11.57 12.74
C PHE A 41 -16.00 -11.39 12.81
N VAL A 42 -15.30 -12.16 13.65
CA VAL A 42 -13.83 -12.21 13.64
C VAL A 42 -13.35 -12.68 12.28
N ALA A 43 -13.85 -13.82 11.77
CA ALA A 43 -13.48 -14.31 10.45
C ALA A 43 -13.74 -13.30 9.32
N PHE A 44 -14.79 -12.46 9.45
CA PHE A 44 -15.16 -11.49 8.42
C PHE A 44 -14.47 -10.11 8.53
N LEU A 45 -14.15 -9.65 9.75
CA LEU A 45 -13.71 -8.26 10.02
C LEU A 45 -12.31 -8.16 10.64
N SER A 46 -11.75 -9.25 11.15
CA SER A 46 -10.39 -9.28 11.69
C SER A 46 -9.39 -8.90 10.60
N LEU A 47 -8.38 -8.12 10.99
CA LEU A 47 -7.25 -7.83 10.11
C LEU A 47 -6.27 -9.01 10.08
N SER A 48 -6.24 -9.82 11.14
CA SER A 48 -5.34 -10.98 11.29
C SER A 48 -5.75 -12.22 10.49
N TYR A 49 -6.96 -12.23 9.93
CA TYR A 49 -7.46 -13.33 9.10
C TYR A 49 -7.50 -12.91 7.64
N GLU A 50 -7.09 -13.82 6.76
CA GLU A 50 -7.17 -13.61 5.31
C GLU A 50 -8.53 -13.99 4.71
N ARG A 51 -8.72 -13.61 3.43
CA ARG A 51 -9.89 -13.94 2.59
C ARG A 51 -11.20 -13.37 3.13
N ASN A 52 -11.13 -12.17 3.69
CA ASN A 52 -12.27 -11.49 4.28
C ASN A 52 -12.41 -10.04 3.76
N LEU A 53 -13.20 -9.21 4.44
CA LEU A 53 -13.49 -7.86 4.00
C LEU A 53 -12.24 -6.93 4.04
N PRO A 54 -11.45 -6.88 5.13
CA PRO A 54 -10.15 -6.23 5.15
C PRO A 54 -9.21 -6.63 4.01
N THR A 55 -8.96 -7.93 3.80
CA THR A 55 -8.07 -8.43 2.72
C THR A 55 -8.57 -7.97 1.33
N TRP A 56 -9.88 -8.06 1.08
CA TRP A 56 -10.45 -7.57 -0.18
C TRP A 56 -10.22 -6.08 -0.38
N TYR A 57 -10.39 -5.28 0.68
CA TYR A 57 -10.15 -3.84 0.63
C TYR A 57 -8.67 -3.51 0.40
N ALA A 58 -7.75 -4.17 1.11
CA ALA A 58 -6.30 -4.04 0.94
C ALA A 58 -5.88 -4.35 -0.50
N SER A 59 -6.30 -5.50 -1.04
CA SER A 59 -6.02 -5.89 -2.41
C SER A 59 -6.59 -4.89 -3.43
N ALA A 60 -7.85 -4.46 -3.27
CA ALA A 60 -8.46 -3.46 -4.17
C ALA A 60 -7.75 -2.10 -4.12
N LEU A 61 -7.27 -1.70 -2.95
CA LEU A 61 -6.51 -0.48 -2.73
C LEU A 61 -5.14 -0.53 -3.44
N LEU A 62 -4.44 -1.65 -3.32
CA LEU A 62 -3.16 -1.91 -4.01
C LEU A 62 -3.33 -1.99 -5.53
N LEU A 63 -4.38 -2.67 -6.01
CA LEU A 63 -4.72 -2.71 -7.44
C LEU A 63 -5.02 -1.30 -7.98
N SER A 64 -5.74 -0.49 -7.21
CA SER A 64 -6.01 0.90 -7.57
C SER A 64 -4.71 1.70 -7.70
N CYS A 65 -3.74 1.50 -6.80
CA CYS A 65 -2.40 2.08 -6.94
C CYS A 65 -1.73 1.63 -8.25
N ALA A 66 -1.76 0.33 -8.54
CA ALA A 66 -1.17 -0.25 -9.76
C ALA A 66 -1.77 0.37 -11.03
N LEU A 67 -3.10 0.52 -11.09
CA LEU A 67 -3.80 1.10 -12.23
C LEU A 67 -3.44 2.57 -12.43
N VAL A 68 -3.42 3.38 -11.36
CA VAL A 68 -3.03 4.79 -11.45
C VAL A 68 -1.56 4.93 -11.85
N LEU A 69 -0.67 4.10 -11.30
CA LEU A 69 0.75 4.02 -11.71
C LEU A 69 0.90 3.67 -13.19
N ALA A 70 0.10 2.73 -13.71
CA ALA A 70 0.10 2.36 -15.12
C ALA A 70 -0.31 3.53 -16.01
N CYS A 71 -1.36 4.28 -15.62
CA CYS A 71 -1.77 5.50 -16.32
C CYS A 71 -0.65 6.57 -16.33
N ILE A 72 -0.04 6.85 -15.17
CA ILE A 72 1.08 7.79 -15.06
C ILE A 72 2.27 7.33 -15.93
N GLY A 73 2.62 6.04 -15.87
CA GLY A 73 3.71 5.45 -16.66
C GLY A 73 3.43 5.41 -18.16
N HIS A 74 2.16 5.37 -18.57
CA HIS A 74 1.76 5.52 -19.97
C HIS A 74 2.00 6.95 -20.45
N MET A 75 1.48 7.96 -19.73
CA MET A 75 1.64 9.38 -20.08
C MET A 75 3.11 9.80 -20.08
N ALA A 76 3.88 9.43 -19.04
CA ALA A 76 5.31 9.70 -18.97
C ALA A 76 6.09 9.04 -20.12
N GLY A 77 5.63 7.86 -20.58
CA GLY A 77 6.22 7.15 -21.70
C GLY A 77 5.99 7.84 -23.05
N GLN A 78 4.81 8.41 -23.28
CA GLN A 78 4.51 9.17 -24.50
C GLN A 78 5.42 10.41 -24.61
N GLY A 79 5.68 11.09 -23.49
CA GLY A 79 6.61 12.22 -23.43
C GLY A 79 8.09 11.84 -23.36
N ARG A 80 8.44 10.54 -23.30
CA ARG A 80 9.78 10.01 -23.02
C ARG A 80 10.44 10.65 -21.79
N GLU A 81 9.65 10.96 -20.78
CA GLU A 81 10.13 11.58 -19.55
C GLU A 81 11.12 10.66 -18.83
N GLN A 82 12.17 11.25 -18.26
CA GLN A 82 13.08 10.51 -17.40
C GLN A 82 12.28 9.92 -16.22
N GLY A 83 12.31 8.59 -16.07
CA GLY A 83 11.55 7.90 -15.02
C GLY A 83 10.32 7.11 -15.50
N TRP A 84 9.91 7.19 -16.78
CA TRP A 84 8.72 6.44 -17.26
C TRP A 84 8.76 4.94 -16.99
N ARG A 85 9.95 4.32 -17.06
CA ARG A 85 10.15 2.90 -16.74
C ARG A 85 9.92 2.59 -15.26
N HIS A 86 10.28 3.50 -14.36
CA HIS A 86 10.09 3.34 -12.92
C HIS A 86 8.61 3.36 -12.55
N TRP A 87 7.82 4.23 -13.19
CA TRP A 87 6.35 4.23 -13.03
C TRP A 87 5.72 2.89 -13.44
N ARG A 88 6.15 2.32 -14.57
CA ARG A 88 5.67 1.00 -15.03
C ARG A 88 6.15 -0.14 -14.15
N ALA A 89 7.39 -0.08 -13.67
CA ALA A 89 7.93 -1.06 -12.74
C ALA A 89 7.15 -1.05 -11.41
N LEU A 90 6.82 0.13 -10.87
CA LEU A 90 5.93 0.25 -9.71
C LEU A 90 4.54 -0.28 -10.00
N ALA A 91 3.98 -0.02 -11.18
CA ALA A 91 2.67 -0.55 -11.55
C ALA A 91 2.67 -2.09 -11.51
N GLY A 92 3.71 -2.72 -12.07
CA GLY A 92 3.88 -4.17 -12.00
C GLY A 92 4.07 -4.67 -10.56
N ALA A 93 4.87 -3.98 -9.75
CA ALA A 93 5.10 -4.33 -8.34
C ALA A 93 3.79 -4.27 -7.52
N PHE A 94 3.02 -3.18 -7.61
CA PHE A 94 1.74 -3.06 -6.89
C PHE A 94 0.69 -4.05 -7.40
N ALA A 95 0.69 -4.40 -8.68
CA ALA A 95 -0.17 -5.46 -9.20
C ALA A 95 0.20 -6.83 -8.63
N TYR A 96 1.50 -7.12 -8.50
CA TYR A 96 1.98 -8.33 -7.83
C TYR A 96 1.59 -8.36 -6.35
N ILE A 97 1.83 -7.28 -5.61
CA ILE A 97 1.49 -7.19 -4.18
C ILE A 97 -0.03 -7.32 -3.98
N SER A 98 -0.85 -6.70 -4.83
CA SER A 98 -2.31 -6.88 -4.79
C SER A 98 -2.73 -8.33 -5.04
N LEU A 99 -2.06 -9.04 -5.95
CA LEU A 99 -2.33 -10.45 -6.19
C LEU A 99 -1.95 -11.27 -4.95
N ASP A 100 -0.74 -11.05 -4.43
CA ASP A 100 -0.19 -11.72 -3.26
C ASP A 100 -1.10 -11.59 -2.05
N GLU A 101 -1.55 -10.37 -1.74
CA GLU A 101 -2.53 -10.07 -0.69
C GLU A 101 -3.81 -10.92 -0.77
N SER A 102 -4.25 -11.29 -1.97
CA SER A 102 -5.47 -12.07 -2.14
C SER A 102 -5.28 -13.58 -2.09
N VAL A 103 -4.05 -14.06 -2.29
CA VAL A 103 -3.76 -15.48 -2.51
C VAL A 103 -2.60 -16.04 -1.67
N GLY A 104 -1.94 -15.22 -0.86
CA GLY A 104 -0.86 -15.62 0.05
C GLY A 104 0.34 -16.25 -0.65
N LEU A 105 0.86 -15.67 -1.76
CA LEU A 105 2.00 -16.28 -2.47
C LEU A 105 3.27 -16.27 -1.61
N HIS A 106 3.49 -15.22 -0.83
CA HIS A 106 4.66 -15.11 0.05
C HIS A 106 4.64 -16.16 1.18
N GLU A 107 3.47 -16.58 1.65
CA GLU A 107 3.35 -17.67 2.62
C GLU A 107 3.93 -18.99 2.06
N HIS A 108 3.66 -19.27 0.78
CA HIS A 108 4.17 -20.47 0.11
C HIS A 108 5.69 -20.43 -0.10
N LEU A 109 6.26 -19.23 -0.29
CA LEU A 109 7.71 -19.04 -0.31
C LEU A 109 8.32 -19.29 1.08
N GLY A 110 7.59 -18.90 2.13
CA GLY A 110 7.95 -19.09 3.52
C GLY A 110 8.15 -20.56 3.92
N GLY A 111 7.37 -21.47 3.34
CA GLY A 111 7.46 -22.90 3.63
C GLY A 111 8.73 -23.61 3.15
N GLN A 112 9.59 -22.95 2.36
CA GLN A 112 10.81 -23.56 1.80
C GLN A 112 12.04 -23.42 2.69
N LEU A 113 12.01 -22.48 3.64
CA LEU A 113 13.08 -22.23 4.60
C LEU A 113 12.52 -22.46 6.00
N SER A 114 13.32 -23.04 6.89
CA SER A 114 12.98 -23.16 8.31
C SER A 114 13.91 -22.26 9.10
N LEU A 115 13.44 -21.04 9.39
CA LEU A 115 14.08 -20.12 10.31
C LEU A 115 13.24 -20.04 11.60
N GLY A 116 13.82 -19.55 12.67
CA GLY A 116 13.17 -19.39 13.97
C GLY A 116 13.36 -17.99 14.56
N GLY A 117 12.75 -17.73 15.70
CA GLY A 117 12.75 -16.44 16.37
C GLY A 117 12.04 -15.35 15.58
N VAL A 118 12.68 -14.19 15.50
CA VAL A 118 12.17 -13.01 14.76
C VAL A 118 12.04 -13.24 13.25
N LEU A 119 12.61 -14.32 12.70
CA LEU A 119 12.49 -14.68 11.28
C LEU A 119 11.57 -15.89 11.09
N PHE A 120 10.67 -16.16 12.03
CA PHE A 120 9.67 -17.22 11.95
C PHE A 120 8.94 -17.22 10.59
N PHE A 121 8.53 -16.03 10.13
CA PHE A 121 8.02 -15.81 8.78
C PHE A 121 9.18 -15.62 7.80
N THR A 122 9.61 -16.73 7.18
CA THR A 122 10.89 -16.74 6.45
C THR A 122 10.88 -15.92 5.16
N TRP A 123 9.70 -15.58 4.64
CA TRP A 123 9.51 -14.71 3.46
C TRP A 123 10.08 -13.30 3.68
N VAL A 124 10.18 -12.85 4.94
CA VAL A 124 10.76 -11.55 5.32
C VAL A 124 12.17 -11.38 4.77
N VAL A 125 12.96 -12.46 4.68
CA VAL A 125 14.34 -12.41 4.17
C VAL A 125 14.38 -12.06 2.67
N PRO A 126 13.78 -12.84 1.75
CA PRO A 126 13.73 -12.47 0.34
C PRO A 126 12.98 -11.15 0.11
N GLY A 127 11.92 -10.87 0.87
CA GLY A 127 11.19 -9.60 0.83
C GLY A 127 12.10 -8.41 1.14
N ALA A 128 12.86 -8.45 2.23
CA ALA A 128 13.81 -7.41 2.62
C ALA A 128 14.91 -7.18 1.59
N VAL A 129 15.43 -8.25 0.97
CA VAL A 129 16.42 -8.13 -0.11
C VAL A 129 15.82 -7.42 -1.33
N LEU A 130 14.61 -7.81 -1.75
CA LEU A 130 13.93 -7.19 -2.88
C LEU A 130 13.62 -5.71 -2.61
N VAL A 131 13.14 -5.39 -1.42
CA VAL A 131 12.85 -4.01 -1.00
C VAL A 131 14.13 -3.17 -0.92
N LEU A 132 15.23 -3.72 -0.42
CA LEU A 132 16.50 -3.00 -0.34
C LEU A 132 17.05 -2.71 -1.74
N LEU A 133 17.16 -3.72 -2.60
CA LEU A 133 17.68 -3.56 -3.96
C LEU A 133 16.77 -2.67 -4.81
N GLY A 134 15.46 -2.87 -4.71
CA GLY A 134 14.45 -2.02 -5.34
C GLY A 134 14.54 -0.58 -4.83
N GLY A 135 14.57 -0.38 -3.52
CA GLY A 135 14.70 0.95 -2.91
C GLY A 135 15.92 1.70 -3.42
N LEU A 136 17.10 1.06 -3.44
CA LEU A 136 18.32 1.62 -4.00
C LEU A 136 18.19 1.97 -5.49
N ALA A 137 17.63 1.06 -6.29
CA ALA A 137 17.40 1.29 -7.72
C ALA A 137 16.43 2.47 -8.00
N PHE A 138 15.49 2.71 -7.08
CA PHE A 138 14.50 3.79 -7.19
C PHE A 138 14.94 5.13 -6.58
N LEU A 139 16.10 5.21 -5.90
CA LEU A 139 16.59 6.47 -5.32
C LEU A 139 16.70 7.61 -6.34
N PRO A 140 17.28 7.43 -7.55
CA PRO A 140 17.35 8.52 -8.53
C PRO A 140 15.98 8.96 -9.02
N PHE A 141 15.04 8.02 -9.16
CA PHE A 141 13.66 8.30 -9.53
C PHE A 141 12.96 9.13 -8.44
N LEU A 142 13.05 8.71 -7.17
CA LEU A 142 12.48 9.45 -6.05
C LEU A 142 13.10 10.84 -5.91
N ALA A 143 14.42 10.96 -6.11
CA ALA A 143 15.13 12.24 -6.06
C ALA A 143 14.64 13.22 -7.14
N GLY A 144 14.24 12.72 -8.31
CA GLY A 144 13.70 13.51 -9.42
C GLY A 144 12.24 13.95 -9.25
N LEU A 145 11.50 13.42 -8.28
CA LEU A 145 10.13 13.86 -8.00
C LEU A 145 10.10 15.24 -7.34
N ARG A 146 9.00 15.99 -7.56
CA ARG A 146 8.75 17.26 -6.86
C ARG A 146 8.83 17.06 -5.34
N PRO A 147 9.38 18.00 -4.54
CA PRO A 147 9.64 17.78 -3.12
C PRO A 147 8.43 17.33 -2.29
N ARG A 148 7.23 17.83 -2.62
CA ARG A 148 5.99 17.40 -1.97
C ARG A 148 5.67 15.93 -2.27
N ARG A 149 5.73 15.53 -3.55
CA ARG A 149 5.47 14.16 -4.03
C ARG A 149 6.44 13.17 -3.42
N ARG A 150 7.73 13.52 -3.43
CA ARG A 150 8.79 12.71 -2.83
C ARG A 150 8.52 12.41 -1.37
N ARG A 151 8.16 13.40 -0.55
CA ARG A 151 7.82 13.19 0.87
C ARG A 151 6.59 12.31 1.06
N GLN A 152 5.55 12.50 0.24
CA GLN A 152 4.36 11.65 0.29
C GLN A 152 4.69 10.18 -0.02
N PHE A 153 5.51 9.93 -1.04
CA PHE A 153 5.92 8.58 -1.44
C PHE A 153 6.80 7.92 -0.39
N ILE A 154 7.77 8.65 0.17
CA ILE A 154 8.64 8.13 1.23
C ILE A 154 7.81 7.79 2.47
N LEU A 155 6.91 8.68 2.90
CA LEU A 155 6.06 8.42 4.07
C LEU A 155 5.18 7.18 3.85
N ALA A 156 4.51 7.10 2.69
CA ALA A 156 3.67 5.96 2.36
C ALA A 156 4.46 4.65 2.28
N GLY A 157 5.64 4.68 1.65
CA GLY A 157 6.52 3.53 1.55
C GLY A 157 7.07 3.09 2.90
N VAL A 158 7.46 4.02 3.77
CA VAL A 158 7.93 3.70 5.14
C VAL A 158 6.82 3.07 5.98
N LEU A 159 5.58 3.55 5.87
CA LEU A 159 4.45 2.97 6.60
C LEU A 159 4.13 1.56 6.07
N TYR A 160 4.01 1.42 4.74
CA TYR A 160 3.66 0.13 4.13
C TYR A 160 4.74 -0.93 4.35
N VAL A 161 5.98 -0.64 3.97
CA VAL A 161 7.12 -1.56 4.16
C VAL A 161 7.44 -1.76 5.63
N GLY A 162 7.22 -0.73 6.46
CA GLY A 162 7.40 -0.83 7.91
C GLY A 162 6.40 -1.77 8.56
N GLY A 163 5.13 -1.79 8.12
CA GLY A 163 4.19 -2.86 8.45
C GLY A 163 4.74 -4.20 7.96
N ALA A 164 4.71 -4.40 6.64
CA ALA A 164 5.03 -5.65 5.97
C ALA A 164 6.33 -6.36 6.39
N LEU A 165 7.40 -5.62 6.72
CA LEU A 165 8.70 -6.23 7.04
C LEU A 165 9.13 -6.07 8.49
N VAL A 166 8.82 -4.93 9.12
CA VAL A 166 9.33 -4.66 10.47
C VAL A 166 8.39 -5.22 11.52
N MET A 167 7.08 -5.21 11.30
CA MET A 167 6.10 -5.76 12.25
C MET A 167 6.05 -7.29 12.22
N GLU A 168 6.43 -7.90 11.09
CA GLU A 168 6.64 -9.34 10.99
C GLU A 168 7.68 -9.89 11.97
N LEU A 169 8.67 -9.07 12.36
CA LEU A 169 9.73 -9.50 13.28
C LEU A 169 9.21 -9.76 14.71
N PRO A 170 8.56 -8.80 15.39
CA PRO A 170 7.93 -9.07 16.69
C PRO A 170 6.76 -10.04 16.58
N LEU A 171 6.00 -10.04 15.47
CA LEU A 171 4.90 -10.99 15.24
C LEU A 171 5.41 -12.42 15.19
N GLY A 172 6.45 -12.68 14.38
CA GLY A 172 7.10 -13.98 14.26
C GLY A 172 7.72 -14.47 15.57
N TRP A 173 8.41 -13.60 16.30
CA TRP A 173 8.96 -13.93 17.63
C TRP A 173 7.87 -14.31 18.63
N TRP A 174 6.71 -13.65 18.57
CA TRP A 174 5.57 -13.98 19.41
C TRP A 174 4.95 -15.31 19.00
N ALA A 175 4.70 -15.49 17.70
CA ALA A 175 4.06 -16.67 17.12
C ALA A 175 4.83 -17.96 17.45
N GLU A 176 6.16 -17.93 17.38
CA GLU A 176 6.99 -19.09 17.71
C GLU A 176 6.83 -19.55 19.17
N GLN A 177 6.70 -18.60 20.10
CA GLN A 177 6.66 -18.90 21.53
C GLN A 177 5.26 -19.14 22.10
N HIS A 178 4.26 -18.42 21.57
CA HIS A 178 2.92 -18.36 22.14
C HIS A 178 1.83 -18.82 21.15
N GLY A 179 2.20 -19.19 19.92
CA GLY A 179 1.25 -19.45 18.84
C GLY A 179 0.63 -18.17 18.28
N ASN A 180 -0.23 -18.35 17.28
CA ASN A 180 -0.90 -17.27 16.55
C ASN A 180 -2.39 -17.10 16.89
N ASP A 181 -3.00 -18.06 17.59
CA ASP A 181 -4.41 -17.99 17.99
C ASP A 181 -4.59 -17.37 19.38
N ASN A 182 -4.24 -16.09 19.52
CA ASN A 182 -4.39 -15.34 20.77
C ASN A 182 -4.46 -13.82 20.55
N LEU A 183 -4.96 -13.11 21.57
CA LEU A 183 -5.13 -11.65 21.50
C LEU A 183 -3.84 -10.88 21.22
N VAL A 184 -2.71 -11.30 21.77
CA VAL A 184 -1.48 -10.53 21.63
C VAL A 184 -0.96 -10.64 20.20
N TYR A 185 -1.01 -11.83 19.60
CA TYR A 185 -0.73 -12.02 18.18
C TYR A 185 -1.64 -11.10 17.36
N ALA A 186 -2.94 -11.20 17.59
CA ALA A 186 -3.94 -10.46 16.84
C ALA A 186 -3.75 -8.93 16.94
N LEU A 187 -3.35 -8.41 18.11
CA LEU A 187 -3.05 -6.98 18.28
C LEU A 187 -1.75 -6.53 17.61
N ILE A 188 -0.71 -7.37 17.56
CA ILE A 188 0.54 -7.04 16.83
C ILE A 188 0.24 -7.00 15.33
N ASP A 189 -0.44 -8.03 14.85
CA ASP A 189 -0.86 -8.18 13.45
C ASP A 189 -1.81 -7.04 13.04
N HIS A 190 -2.71 -6.65 13.93
CA HIS A 190 -3.56 -5.48 13.72
C HIS A 190 -2.77 -4.19 13.46
N VAL A 191 -1.65 -3.99 14.17
CA VAL A 191 -0.80 -2.81 13.96
C VAL A 191 -0.08 -2.89 12.62
N GLU A 192 0.41 -4.07 12.25
CA GLU A 192 0.99 -4.35 10.94
C GLU A 192 0.04 -3.96 9.81
N GLU A 193 -1.13 -4.58 9.78
CA GLU A 193 -2.18 -4.38 8.77
C GLU A 193 -2.70 -2.93 8.73
N ALA A 194 -2.83 -2.29 9.90
CA ALA A 194 -3.21 -0.88 9.96
C ALA A 194 -2.15 0.03 9.31
N LEU A 195 -0.86 -0.24 9.52
CA LEU A 195 0.23 0.52 8.89
C LEU A 195 0.21 0.35 7.37
N GLU A 196 -0.04 -0.86 6.89
CA GLU A 196 -0.18 -1.16 5.47
C GLU A 196 -1.34 -0.41 4.82
N LEU A 197 -2.54 -0.52 5.39
CA LEU A 197 -3.73 0.16 4.89
C LEU A 197 -3.56 1.68 4.86
N ILE A 198 -2.94 2.26 5.89
CA ILE A 198 -2.65 3.70 5.93
C ILE A 198 -1.60 4.05 4.88
N GLY A 199 -0.52 3.28 4.77
CA GLY A 199 0.55 3.48 3.79
C GLY A 199 0.02 3.47 2.36
N ALA A 200 -0.71 2.42 1.98
CA ALA A 200 -1.33 2.28 0.66
C ALA A 200 -2.38 3.38 0.40
N SER A 201 -3.18 3.77 1.40
CA SER A 201 -4.15 4.87 1.28
C SER A 201 -3.49 6.21 0.99
N LEU A 202 -2.40 6.52 1.71
CA LEU A 202 -1.62 7.73 1.48
C LEU A 202 -0.93 7.70 0.10
N PHE A 203 -0.46 6.52 -0.32
CA PHE A 203 0.13 6.36 -1.63
C PHE A 203 -0.88 6.58 -2.76
N LEU A 204 -2.08 5.98 -2.69
CA LEU A 204 -3.12 6.18 -3.70
C LEU A 204 -3.56 7.64 -3.78
N ALA A 205 -3.78 8.28 -2.63
CA ALA A 205 -4.10 9.70 -2.58
C ALA A 205 -3.00 10.55 -3.21
N ALA A 206 -1.74 10.21 -2.95
CA ALA A 206 -0.63 10.82 -3.65
C ALA A 206 -0.76 10.55 -5.16
N LEU A 207 -0.81 9.31 -5.63
CA LEU A 207 -0.88 9.00 -7.07
C LEU A 207 -2.00 9.77 -7.80
N ALA A 208 -3.16 9.93 -7.18
CA ALA A 208 -4.24 10.75 -7.73
C ALA A 208 -3.87 12.23 -7.91
N GLU A 209 -3.14 12.85 -6.96
CA GLU A 209 -2.60 14.21 -7.11
C GLU A 209 -1.66 14.32 -8.32
N GLU A 210 -0.73 13.38 -8.49
CA GLU A 210 0.22 13.38 -9.63
C GLU A 210 -0.48 13.21 -10.96
N LEU A 211 -1.42 12.26 -11.04
CA LEU A 211 -2.18 12.05 -12.26
C LEU A 211 -2.95 13.32 -12.62
N GLY A 212 -3.60 13.95 -11.65
CA GLY A 212 -4.32 15.22 -11.86
C GLY A 212 -3.41 16.34 -12.38
N GLU A 213 -2.23 16.53 -11.76
CA GLU A 213 -1.24 17.51 -12.21
C GLU A 213 -0.78 17.23 -13.65
N ARG A 214 -0.51 15.97 -14.01
CA ARG A 214 -0.08 15.58 -15.36
C ARG A 214 -1.15 15.78 -16.41
N VAL A 215 -2.42 15.46 -16.10
CA VAL A 215 -3.54 15.67 -17.02
C VAL A 215 -3.68 17.15 -17.34
N VAL A 216 -3.64 18.03 -16.34
CA VAL A 216 -3.70 19.49 -16.54
C VAL A 216 -2.54 20.00 -17.40
N LEU A 217 -1.32 19.50 -17.18
CA LEU A 217 -0.15 19.87 -17.98
C LEU A 217 -0.28 19.40 -19.44
N THR A 218 -0.87 18.22 -19.67
CA THR A 218 -1.08 17.68 -21.02
C THR A 218 -2.11 18.51 -21.79
N VAL A 219 -3.24 18.82 -21.16
CA VAL A 219 -4.29 19.68 -21.75
C VAL A 219 -3.74 21.07 -22.10
N ARG A 220 -2.98 21.70 -21.20
CA ARG A 220 -2.37 23.02 -21.45
C ARG A 220 -1.37 23.02 -22.61
N LYS A 221 -0.71 21.89 -22.86
CA LYS A 221 0.23 21.75 -23.99
C LYS A 221 -0.51 21.61 -25.33
N GLU A 222 -1.72 21.07 -25.32
CA GLU A 222 -2.56 20.87 -26.50
C GLU A 222 -3.39 22.12 -26.87
N GLU A 223 -3.63 23.04 -25.93
CA GLU A 223 -4.20 24.35 -26.25
C GLU A 223 -3.26 25.14 -27.19
N PRO A 224 -3.69 25.52 -28.42
CA PRO A 224 -2.86 26.29 -29.33
C PRO A 224 -2.47 27.61 -28.66
N HIS A 225 -1.22 28.06 -28.85
CA HIS A 225 -0.86 29.46 -28.61
C HIS A 225 -1.91 30.34 -29.30
N GLY A 226 -2.79 30.98 -28.53
CA GLY A 226 -3.81 31.88 -29.05
C GLY A 226 -3.13 32.94 -29.94
N PRO A 227 -3.80 33.45 -30.99
CA PRO A 227 -3.19 34.41 -31.90
C PRO A 227 -2.62 35.57 -31.09
N GLY A 228 -1.30 35.75 -31.17
CA GLY A 228 -0.62 36.87 -30.52
C GLY A 228 -1.28 38.20 -30.91
N PRO A 229 -1.28 39.20 -30.01
CA PRO A 229 -1.99 40.45 -30.25
C PRO A 229 -1.57 41.03 -31.60
N ALA A 230 -2.55 41.23 -32.48
CA ALA A 230 -2.33 41.85 -33.77
C ALA A 230 -1.67 43.22 -33.56
N ALA A 231 -0.50 43.41 -34.16
CA ALA A 231 0.22 44.66 -34.10
C ALA A 231 -0.69 45.78 -34.68
N PRO A 232 -0.87 46.91 -33.97
CA PRO A 232 -1.60 48.04 -34.52
C PRO A 232 -0.86 48.59 -35.74
N ARG A 233 -1.60 48.76 -36.85
CA ARG A 233 -1.15 49.42 -38.08
C ARG A 233 -1.06 50.92 -37.89
#